data_AF-A0A8B6FHN0-F1
#
_entry.id   AF-A0A8B6FHN0-F1
#
_cell.length_a   1.000
_cell.length_b   1.000
_cell.length_c   1.000
_cell.angle_alpha   90.00
_cell.angle_beta   90.00
_cell.angle_gamma   90.00
#
_symmetry.space_group_name_H-M   'P 1'
#
loop_
_entity.id
_entity.type
_entity.pdbx_description
1 polymer ?
#
loop_
_entity_poly.entity_id
_entity_poly.type
_entity_poly.pdbx_seq_one_letter_code
_entity_poly.pdbx_strand_id
1 'polypeptide(L)'
;MSYTAEKTSHSIYLKWSTPTNVSEIDGYNVKYRITGNRMFSIQQIDDPKKRSTLLEGLKSGAEYEIKVYVCKNGDEQSFFTKTLTTNESMAIALKKSLEKNDKKGENMKTFNINPEDIIYLGEHVRCCNM
;
A
#
# COMPACT_ATOMS: atom_id res chain seq x y z
N MET A 1 17.87 -4.56 21.37
CA MET A 1 17.84 -4.33 19.92
C MET A 1 16.52 -3.65 19.56
N SER A 2 16.56 -2.61 18.75
CA SER A 2 15.39 -1.84 18.32
C SER A 2 15.52 -1.54 16.82
N TYR A 3 14.40 -1.31 16.16
CA TYR A 3 14.36 -0.83 14.78
C TYR A 3 13.24 0.19 14.63
N THR A 4 13.38 1.06 13.63
CA THR A 4 12.36 2.02 13.21
C THR A 4 12.24 1.94 11.70
N ALA A 5 11.03 2.12 11.18
CA ALA A 5 10.77 2.11 9.75
C ALA A 5 9.84 3.26 9.37
N GLU A 6 10.21 3.98 8.32
CA GLU A 6 9.40 5.00 7.69
C GLU A 6 9.06 4.51 6.27
N LYS A 7 7.80 4.67 5.88
CA LYS A 7 7.30 4.09 4.63
C LYS A 7 6.60 5.12 3.76
N THR A 8 6.90 5.05 2.47
CA THR A 8 6.16 5.75 1.43
C THR A 8 5.34 4.74 0.63
N SER A 9 4.77 5.16 -0.49
CA SER A 9 4.11 4.26 -1.43
C SER A 9 5.09 3.39 -2.22
N HIS A 10 6.36 3.78 -2.36
CA HIS A 10 7.34 3.06 -3.20
C HIS A 10 8.69 2.83 -2.51
N SER A 11 8.80 3.16 -1.23
CA SER A 11 10.03 2.96 -0.48
C SER A 11 9.79 2.68 1.00
N ILE A 12 10.77 2.03 1.60
CA ILE A 12 10.85 1.82 3.05
C ILE A 12 12.26 2.25 3.48
N TYR A 13 12.32 3.25 4.36
CA TYR A 13 13.53 3.60 5.07
C TYR A 13 13.58 2.82 6.39
N LEU A 14 14.59 1.98 6.55
CA LEU A 14 14.77 1.12 7.72
C LEU A 14 16.00 1.56 8.49
N LYS A 15 15.89 1.65 9.81
CA LYS A 15 17.00 1.93 10.74
C LYS A 15 16.96 0.94 11.91
N TRP A 16 18.12 0.51 12.39
CA TRP A 16 18.22 -0.46 13.48
C TRP A 16 19.33 -0.13 14.50
N SER A 17 19.30 -0.79 15.65
CA SER A 17 20.38 -0.77 16.65
C SER A 17 20.96 -2.17 16.81
N THR A 18 22.29 -2.27 16.74
CA THR A 18 23.01 -3.53 16.95
C THR A 18 23.11 -3.82 18.46
N PRO A 19 22.83 -5.05 18.92
CA PRO A 19 23.09 -5.44 20.29
C PRO A 19 24.60 -5.42 20.58
N THR A 20 24.96 -5.07 21.81
CA THR A 20 26.34 -4.92 22.28
C THR A 20 27.17 -6.20 22.23
N ASN A 21 26.54 -7.37 22.11
CA ASN A 21 27.20 -8.66 22.00
C ASN A 21 27.82 -8.93 20.60
N VAL A 22 27.44 -8.15 19.58
CA VAL A 22 28.01 -8.31 18.22
C VAL A 22 29.21 -7.39 18.09
N SER A 23 30.39 -7.92 18.36
CA SER A 23 31.66 -7.17 18.40
C SER A 23 32.36 -7.03 17.05
N GLU A 24 32.05 -7.90 16.08
CA GLU A 24 32.70 -7.94 14.78
C GLU A 24 31.64 -8.02 13.68
N ILE A 25 31.53 -6.96 12.90
CA ILE A 25 30.58 -6.80 11.81
C ILE A 25 31.37 -6.26 10.64
N ASP A 26 31.24 -6.89 9.49
CA ASP A 26 31.79 -6.40 8.22
C ASP A 26 30.74 -5.63 7.43
N GLY A 27 29.45 -5.96 7.64
CA GLY A 27 28.36 -5.32 6.93
C GLY A 27 27.01 -5.93 7.25
N TYR A 28 26.04 -5.63 6.39
CA TYR A 28 24.67 -6.16 6.48
C TYR A 28 24.15 -6.57 5.11
N ASN A 29 23.38 -7.65 5.09
CA ASN A 29 22.53 -7.99 3.96
C ASN A 29 21.07 -7.79 4.35
N VAL A 30 20.37 -6.97 3.59
CA VAL A 30 18.92 -6.75 3.75
C VAL A 30 18.21 -7.45 2.60
N LYS A 31 17.55 -8.57 2.92
CA LYS A 31 16.79 -9.35 1.96
C LYS A 31 15.31 -8.97 2.07
N TYR A 32 14.67 -8.66 0.97
CA TYR A 32 13.27 -8.25 0.97
C TYR A 32 12.50 -8.81 -0.21
N ARG A 33 11.22 -9.11 0.00
CA ARG A 33 10.29 -9.58 -1.03
C ARG A 33 8.87 -9.21 -0.67
N ILE A 34 7.98 -9.17 -1.66
CA ILE A 34 6.54 -9.17 -1.39
C ILE A 34 6.20 -10.50 -0.68
N THR A 35 5.41 -10.46 0.39
CA THR A 35 5.01 -11.66 1.13
C THR A 35 4.40 -12.68 0.18
N GLY A 36 4.88 -13.93 0.23
CA GLY A 36 4.44 -15.02 -0.64
C GLY A 36 5.21 -15.14 -1.97
N ASN A 37 5.99 -14.13 -2.38
CA ASN A 37 6.89 -14.29 -3.53
C ASN A 37 8.01 -15.29 -3.21
N ARG A 38 8.52 -16.00 -4.21
CA ARG A 38 9.59 -16.99 -4.00
C ARG A 38 10.96 -16.35 -3.82
N MET A 39 11.29 -15.34 -4.63
CA MET A 39 12.62 -14.73 -4.68
C MET A 39 12.72 -13.49 -3.78
N PHE A 40 13.89 -13.33 -3.16
CA PHE A 40 14.27 -12.12 -2.43
C PHE A 40 15.15 -11.22 -3.30
N SER A 41 14.90 -9.92 -3.24
CA SER A 41 15.90 -8.92 -3.58
C SER A 41 16.89 -8.76 -2.42
N ILE A 42 18.13 -8.43 -2.72
CA ILE A 42 19.20 -8.28 -1.72
C ILE A 42 19.79 -6.88 -1.85
N GLN A 43 19.83 -6.16 -0.74
CA GLN A 43 20.52 -4.88 -0.59
C GLN A 43 21.71 -5.10 0.34
N GLN A 44 22.91 -5.04 -0.22
CA GLN A 44 24.18 -5.21 0.50
C GLN A 44 24.65 -3.87 1.08
N ILE A 45 25.21 -3.91 2.28
CA ILE A 45 25.73 -2.76 3.00
C ILE A 45 27.12 -3.12 3.52
N ASP A 46 28.15 -2.67 2.82
CA ASP A 46 29.55 -2.98 3.14
C ASP A 46 30.13 -2.08 4.24
N ASP A 47 29.42 -1.04 4.66
CA ASP A 47 29.85 -0.22 5.79
C ASP A 47 29.43 -0.89 7.12
N PRO A 48 30.39 -1.37 7.92
CA PRO A 48 30.13 -2.07 9.18
C PRO A 48 29.53 -1.15 10.25
N LYS A 49 29.53 0.17 10.06
CA LYS A 49 28.94 1.18 10.96
C LYS A 49 27.57 1.67 10.49
N LYS A 50 27.18 1.40 9.25
CA LYS A 50 25.86 1.80 8.73
C LYS A 50 24.77 0.98 9.39
N ARG A 51 23.73 1.67 9.87
CA ARG A 51 22.60 1.09 10.61
C ARG A 51 21.26 1.45 9.99
N SER A 52 21.27 1.81 8.72
CA SER A 52 20.08 2.16 7.98
C SER A 52 20.21 1.84 6.51
N THR A 53 19.07 1.68 5.85
CA THR A 53 19.00 1.52 4.40
C THR A 53 17.68 2.06 3.87
N LEU A 54 17.69 2.47 2.61
CA LEU A 54 16.50 2.83 1.86
C LEU A 54 16.25 1.72 0.83
N LEU A 55 15.10 1.07 0.94
CA LEU A 55 14.61 0.12 -0.07
C LEU A 55 13.70 0.89 -1.02
N GLU A 56 14.06 0.99 -2.29
CA GLU A 56 13.34 1.76 -3.31
C GLU A 56 12.71 0.86 -4.38
N GLY A 57 11.86 1.45 -5.23
CA GLY A 57 11.21 0.73 -6.32
C GLY A 57 10.18 -0.31 -5.85
N LEU A 58 9.65 -0.15 -4.65
CA LEU A 58 8.68 -1.08 -4.07
C LEU A 58 7.30 -0.87 -4.69
N LYS A 59 6.51 -1.95 -4.78
CA LYS A 59 5.12 -1.90 -5.21
C LYS A 59 4.28 -1.22 -4.13
N SER A 60 3.40 -0.31 -4.53
CA SER A 60 2.49 0.39 -3.60
C SER A 60 1.37 -0.51 -3.09
N GLY A 61 0.99 -0.28 -1.83
CA GLY A 61 -0.04 -1.07 -1.13
C GLY A 61 0.30 -2.57 -0.97
N ALA A 62 1.58 -2.93 -1.07
CA ALA A 62 2.02 -4.33 -0.99
C ALA A 62 2.73 -4.60 0.34
N GLU A 63 2.51 -5.79 0.88
CA GLU A 63 3.18 -6.27 2.08
C GLU A 63 4.52 -6.91 1.72
N TYR A 64 5.57 -6.50 2.43
CA TYR A 64 6.93 -6.99 2.26
C TYR A 64 7.43 -7.73 3.49
N GLU A 65 7.99 -8.91 3.29
CA GLU A 65 8.85 -9.59 4.25
C GLU A 65 10.29 -9.07 4.07
N ILE A 66 10.86 -8.52 5.14
CA ILE A 66 12.21 -7.95 5.19
C ILE A 66 13.01 -8.68 6.25
N LYS A 67 14.19 -9.15 5.86
CA LYS A 67 15.14 -9.86 6.71
C LYS A 67 16.46 -9.12 6.69
N VAL A 68 16.94 -8.74 7.86
CA VAL A 68 18.27 -8.15 8.02
C VAL A 68 19.19 -9.23 8.56
N TYR A 69 20.38 -9.30 7.99
CA TYR A 69 21.44 -10.19 8.40
C TYR A 69 22.71 -9.39 8.68
N VAL A 70 23.45 -9.83 9.68
CA VAL A 70 24.81 -9.35 9.97
C VAL A 70 25.78 -10.20 9.15
N CYS A 71 26.74 -9.56 8.49
CA CYS A 71 27.84 -10.24 7.81
C CYS A 71 29.10 -10.17 8.67
N LYS A 72 29.76 -11.31 8.88
CA LYS A 72 31.01 -11.42 9.64
C LYS A 72 31.89 -12.51 9.03
N ASN A 73 33.12 -12.17 8.67
CA ASN A 73 34.13 -13.06 8.11
C ASN A 73 33.62 -13.88 6.91
N GLY A 74 32.75 -13.30 6.08
CA GLY A 74 32.10 -13.97 4.96
C GLY A 74 30.86 -14.80 5.30
N ASP A 75 30.56 -15.00 6.58
CA ASP A 75 29.33 -15.66 7.03
C ASP A 75 28.19 -14.65 7.22
N GLU A 76 26.96 -15.13 7.00
CA GLU A 76 25.74 -14.34 7.18
C GLU A 76 24.91 -14.89 8.35
N GLN A 77 24.66 -14.06 9.36
CA GLN A 77 23.85 -14.40 10.53
C GLN A 77 22.54 -13.63 10.55
N SER A 78 21.41 -14.32 10.72
CA SER A 78 20.09 -13.69 10.83
C SER A 78 20.04 -12.71 12.00
N PHE A 79 19.68 -11.46 11.71
CA PHE A 79 19.57 -10.41 12.72
C PHE A 79 18.13 -10.20 13.16
N PHE A 80 17.23 -9.87 12.23
CA PHE A 80 15.79 -9.84 12.50
C PHE A 80 14.97 -9.97 11.22
N THR A 81 13.69 -10.35 11.38
CA THR A 81 12.69 -10.38 10.31
C THR A 81 11.49 -9.51 10.68
N LYS A 82 10.96 -8.76 9.70
CA LYS A 82 9.75 -7.94 9.84
C LYS A 82 8.91 -7.94 8.58
N THR A 83 7.62 -7.70 8.78
CA THR A 83 6.64 -7.55 7.72
C THR A 83 6.14 -6.11 7.71
N LEU A 84 6.24 -5.42 6.58
CA LEU A 84 5.85 -4.02 6.44
C LEU A 84 5.04 -3.81 5.15
N THR A 85 3.95 -3.06 5.24
CA THR A 85 3.11 -2.72 4.08
C THR A 85 3.40 -1.31 3.61
N THR A 86 3.77 -1.13 2.34
CA THR A 86 3.93 0.20 1.72
C THR A 86 2.60 0.95 1.69
N ASN A 87 2.66 2.28 1.66
CA ASN A 87 1.44 3.07 1.56
C ASN A 87 0.79 2.89 0.18
N GLU A 88 -0.51 3.12 0.09
CA GLU A 88 -1.18 3.12 -1.20
C GLU A 88 -0.80 4.38 -1.98
N SER A 89 -0.47 4.21 -3.26
CA SER A 89 -0.33 5.35 -4.15
C SER A 89 -1.72 5.90 -4.49
N MET A 90 -1.79 7.20 -4.81
CA MET A 90 -3.05 7.84 -5.21
C MET A 90 -3.69 7.14 -6.42
N ALA A 91 -2.88 6.60 -7.34
CA ALA A 91 -3.37 5.83 -8.48
C ALA A 91 -4.13 4.56 -8.04
N ILE A 92 -3.62 3.82 -7.05
CA ILE A 92 -4.32 2.64 -6.49
C ILE A 92 -5.59 3.08 -5.76
N ALA A 93 -5.51 4.14 -4.95
CA ALA A 93 -6.66 4.67 -4.21
C ALA A 93 -7.79 5.15 -5.14
N LEU A 94 -7.43 5.80 -6.26
CA LEU A 94 -8.39 6.27 -7.27
C LEU A 94 -9.05 5.09 -8.00
N LYS A 95 -8.28 4.09 -8.43
CA LYS A 95 -8.83 2.87 -9.06
C LYS A 95 -9.87 2.19 -8.15
N LYS A 96 -9.53 1.99 -6.88
CA LYS A 96 -10.45 1.44 -5.89
C LYS A 96 -11.71 2.29 -5.70
N SER A 97 -11.58 3.60 -5.82
CA SER A 97 -12.73 4.52 -5.71
C SER A 97 -13.63 4.44 -6.94
N LEU A 98 -13.07 4.26 -8.14
CA LEU A 98 -13.83 4.00 -9.37
C LEU A 98 -14.55 2.64 -9.32
N GLU A 99 -13.88 1.59 -8.87
CA GLU A 99 -14.46 0.23 -8.76
C GLU A 99 -15.62 0.14 -7.76
N LYS A 100 -15.62 0.97 -6.72
CA LYS A 100 -16.73 1.07 -5.76
C LYS A 100 -17.98 1.75 -6.33
N ASN A 101 -17.84 2.58 -7.36
CA ASN A 101 -18.98 3.26 -7.99
C ASN A 101 -19.73 2.34 -8.97
N ASP A 102 -19.06 1.38 -9.61
CA ASP A 102 -19.68 0.36 -10.46
C ASP A 102 -20.65 -0.54 -9.66
N LYS A 103 -20.27 -0.93 -8.44
CA LYS A 103 -21.12 -1.70 -7.53
C LYS A 103 -22.23 -0.90 -6.83
N LYS A 104 -22.31 0.43 -7.07
CA LYS A 104 -23.39 1.31 -6.58
C LYS A 104 -24.34 1.75 -7.71
N GLY A 105 -24.31 1.07 -8.85
CA GLY A 105 -25.24 1.25 -9.97
C GLY A 105 -26.65 0.69 -9.76
N GLU A 106 -26.99 0.12 -8.60
CA GLU A 106 -28.33 -0.42 -8.30
C GLU A 106 -29.12 0.46 -7.32
N ASN A 107 -29.42 1.71 -7.69
CA ASN A 107 -30.74 2.30 -7.37
C ASN A 107 -31.09 3.53 -8.21
N MET A 108 -30.82 3.52 -9.51
CA MET A 108 -31.61 4.37 -10.38
C MET A 108 -32.91 3.62 -10.65
N LYS A 109 -33.88 3.73 -9.72
CA LYS A 109 -35.25 3.31 -9.99
C LYS A 109 -35.71 4.09 -11.22
N THR A 110 -35.76 3.43 -12.37
CA THR A 110 -36.59 3.87 -13.48
C THR A 110 -38.01 3.85 -12.95
N PHE A 111 -38.53 5.02 -12.55
CA PHE A 111 -39.95 5.18 -12.31
C PHE A 111 -40.63 5.01 -13.66
N ASN A 112 -41.20 3.84 -13.91
CA ASN A 112 -42.09 3.61 -15.04
C ASN A 112 -43.39 4.35 -14.73
N ILE A 113 -43.45 5.62 -15.12
CA ILE A 113 -44.67 6.41 -15.01
C ILE A 113 -45.62 5.85 -16.06
N ASN A 114 -46.70 5.19 -15.63
CA ASN A 114 -47.78 4.85 -16.54
C ASN A 114 -48.41 6.16 -17.05
N PRO A 115 -48.66 6.30 -18.36
CA PRO A 115 -49.32 7.50 -18.89
C PRO A 115 -50.74 7.72 -18.34
N GLU A 116 -51.35 6.70 -17.72
CA GLU A 116 -52.68 6.79 -17.11
C GLU A 116 -52.67 7.30 -15.64
N ASP A 117 -51.51 7.30 -14.98
CA ASP A 117 -51.35 7.79 -13.59
C ASP A 117 -51.06 9.30 -13.52
N ILE A 118 -50.95 10.00 -14.67
CA ILE A 118 -50.83 11.46 -14.73
C ILE A 118 -52.24 12.06 -14.62
N ILE A 119 -52.82 12.02 -13.42
CA ILE A 119 -54.05 12.75 -13.14
C ILE A 119 -53.69 14.24 -13.06
N TYR A 120 -54.08 14.99 -14.08
CA TYR A 120 -53.99 16.44 -14.17
C TYR A 120 -54.63 17.11 -12.95
N LEU A 121 -53.83 17.54 -11.98
CA LEU A 121 -54.19 18.59 -11.03
C LEU A 121 -53.53 19.88 -11.51
N GLY A 122 -54.26 20.63 -12.34
CA GLY A 122 -53.76 21.86 -12.94
C GLY A 122 -54.83 22.64 -13.69
N GLU A 123 -55.63 23.36 -12.92
CA GLU A 123 -56.24 24.65 -13.23
C GLU A 123 -57.20 24.81 -14.43
N HIS A 124 -58.43 25.17 -14.05
CA HIS A 124 -59.34 26.01 -14.82
C HIS A 124 -58.59 27.25 -15.37
N VAL A 125 -58.24 27.24 -16.66
CA VAL A 125 -58.06 28.48 -17.43
C VAL A 125 -58.84 28.34 -18.72
N ARG A 126 -60.02 28.97 -18.72
CA ARG A 126 -60.84 29.17 -19.90
C ARG A 126 -60.08 30.06 -20.88
N CYS A 127 -60.06 29.68 -22.15
CA CYS A 127 -59.92 30.62 -23.25
C CYS A 127 -60.78 30.17 -24.44
N CYS A 128 -61.91 30.87 -24.65
CA CYS A 128 -62.28 31.45 -25.94
C CYS A 128 -63.33 32.55 -25.72
N ASN A 129 -63.00 33.75 -26.18
CA ASN A 129 -63.89 34.89 -26.34
C ASN A 129 -64.93 34.60 -27.43
N MET A 130 -66.19 34.97 -27.17
CA MET A 130 -67.05 35.62 -28.16
C MET A 130 -68.04 36.54 -27.44
#